data_AF-A0A7M3X1R3-F1
#
_entry.id   AF-A0A7M3X1R3-F1
#
_cell.length_a   1.000
_cell.length_b   1.000
_cell.length_c   1.000
_cell.angle_alpha   90.00
_cell.angle_beta   90.00
_cell.angle_gamma   90.00
#
_symmetry.space_group_name_H-M   'P 1'
#
loop_
_entity.id
_entity.type
_entity.pdbx_description
1 polymer ?
#
loop_
_entity_poly.entity_id
_entity_poly.type
_entity_poly.pdbx_seq_one_letter_code
_entity_poly.pdbx_strand_id
1 'polypeptide(L)'
;MGAGGGHRKGERRRMSDEIPTTSSGIEVDDAAAYFGVTESSDVLHSMMAMPREQAMVQFFELLSDIVLRPGDFDFEAASERMQCEGGEIYYLVAGHLGLMSMPDPLLQALGMPDSTGETGSAASNIDKASKGQLERLADPMRMMKLFAVAHQTGS
;
A
#
# COMPACT_ATOMS: atom_id res chain seq x y z
N MET A 1 80.79 15.15 12.68
CA MET A 1 80.76 14.28 13.86
C MET A 1 80.25 15.06 15.05
N GLY A 2 79.39 14.46 15.89
CA GLY A 2 79.09 14.97 17.23
C GLY A 2 77.61 15.21 17.47
N ALA A 3 76.95 14.21 18.06
CA ALA A 3 75.56 14.19 18.49
C ALA A 3 75.31 15.02 19.77
N GLY A 4 74.04 15.28 20.09
CA GLY A 4 73.60 15.36 21.49
C GLY A 4 72.59 16.46 21.85
N GLY A 5 71.30 16.15 21.65
CA GLY A 5 70.18 16.28 22.60
C GLY A 5 69.97 17.51 23.50
N GLY A 6 68.72 18.01 23.52
CA GLY A 6 68.12 18.72 24.67
C GLY A 6 67.16 19.87 24.30
N HIS A 7 65.91 19.60 23.90
CA HIS A 7 64.68 19.65 24.73
C HIS A 7 63.95 21.02 24.88
N ARG A 8 62.66 20.99 24.49
CA ARG A 8 61.48 21.83 24.84
C ARG A 8 61.25 23.13 24.07
N LYS A 9 60.08 23.25 23.41
CA LYS A 9 58.81 23.79 23.97
C LYS A 9 57.86 24.29 22.85
N GLY A 10 56.56 24.02 23.00
CA GLY A 10 55.47 24.52 22.15
C GLY A 10 55.19 23.56 20.99
N GLU A 11 53.97 23.09 20.71
CA GLU A 11 52.70 23.82 20.72
C GLU A 11 51.55 22.82 20.88
N ARG A 12 50.63 23.09 21.81
CA ARG A 12 49.39 22.32 21.96
C ARG A 12 48.48 22.68 20.79
N ARG A 13 48.35 21.82 19.78
CA ARG A 13 47.15 21.85 18.92
C ARG A 13 45.98 21.26 19.70
N ARG A 14 45.30 22.12 20.46
CA ARG A 14 43.87 21.94 20.76
C ARG A 14 43.13 22.33 19.50
N MET A 15 42.62 21.35 18.76
CA MET A 15 41.60 21.60 17.76
C MET A 15 40.29 21.74 18.54
N SER A 16 39.97 22.98 18.89
CA SER A 16 38.68 23.36 19.44
C SER A 16 37.62 23.22 18.36
N ASP A 17 36.41 22.90 18.83
CA ASP A 17 35.13 22.82 18.13
C ASP A 17 34.99 23.63 16.85
N GLU A 18 34.59 22.93 15.78
CA GLU A 18 33.65 23.42 14.78
C GLU A 18 32.90 22.18 14.23
N ILE A 19 31.96 21.67 15.01
CA ILE A 19 30.87 20.86 14.47
C ILE A 19 29.99 21.87 13.71
N PRO A 20 29.75 21.72 12.39
CA PRO A 20 28.84 22.61 11.70
C PRO A 20 27.48 22.52 12.39
N THR A 21 27.09 23.64 12.97
CA THR A 21 25.77 23.87 13.55
C THR A 21 24.70 23.49 12.53
N THR A 22 23.92 22.47 12.89
CA THR A 22 22.53 22.21 12.47
C THR A 22 22.22 22.56 11.02
N SER A 23 22.12 21.55 10.17
CA SER A 23 21.45 21.67 8.87
C SER A 23 20.15 22.43 9.08
N SER A 24 20.03 23.58 8.40
CA SER A 24 18.79 24.33 8.30
C SER A 24 17.65 23.37 8.03
N GLY A 25 16.61 23.40 8.87
CA GLY A 25 15.41 22.61 8.67
C GLY A 25 14.94 22.78 7.23
N ILE A 26 14.72 21.66 6.55
CA ILE A 26 14.14 21.64 5.21
C ILE A 26 12.76 22.29 5.34
N GLU A 27 12.51 23.35 4.57
CA GLU A 27 11.15 23.92 4.49
C GLU A 27 10.25 22.86 3.82
N VAL A 28 9.39 22.27 4.64
CA VAL A 28 8.38 21.32 4.22
C VAL A 28 7.23 22.14 3.65
N ASP A 29 7.06 22.09 2.33
CA ASP A 29 5.91 22.69 1.63
C ASP A 29 4.60 22.08 2.17
N ASP A 30 3.47 22.79 2.06
CA ASP A 30 2.16 22.32 2.52
C ASP A 30 1.78 20.97 1.87
N ALA A 31 2.25 20.73 0.64
CA ALA A 31 2.12 19.43 -0.03
C ALA A 31 2.94 18.31 0.63
N ALA A 32 4.06 18.62 1.27
CA ALA A 32 4.87 17.69 2.05
C ALA A 32 4.34 17.54 3.50
N ALA A 33 3.62 18.52 4.03
CA ALA A 33 2.85 18.38 5.27
C ALA A 33 1.62 17.47 5.11
N TYR A 34 1.07 17.33 3.89
CA TYR A 34 0.05 16.32 3.55
C TYR A 34 0.59 14.88 3.65
N PHE A 35 1.91 14.67 3.48
CA PHE A 35 2.61 13.43 3.82
C PHE A 35 2.99 13.34 5.32
N GLY A 36 2.40 14.19 6.16
CA GLY A 36 2.70 14.31 7.60
C GLY A 36 2.10 13.21 8.48
N VAL A 37 1.33 12.27 7.91
CA VAL A 37 1.01 11.02 8.60
C VAL A 37 2.20 10.07 8.40
N THR A 38 3.29 10.34 9.11
CA THR A 38 4.52 9.54 9.04
C THR A 38 4.40 8.22 9.81
N GLU A 39 3.35 8.05 10.61
CA GLU A 39 3.05 6.82 11.32
C GLU A 39 1.95 6.07 10.56
N SER A 40 2.36 4.99 9.91
CA SER A 40 1.44 3.98 9.37
C SER A 40 0.49 3.52 10.48
N SER A 41 -0.77 3.36 10.13
CA SER A 41 -1.80 2.95 11.08
C SER A 41 -1.48 1.63 11.76
N ASP A 42 -1.59 1.61 13.10
CA ASP A 42 -1.58 0.37 13.89
C ASP A 42 -2.62 -0.64 13.39
N VAL A 43 -3.76 -0.16 12.89
CA VAL A 43 -4.83 -1.00 12.34
C VAL A 43 -4.40 -1.64 11.02
N LEU A 44 -3.70 -0.89 10.15
CA LEU A 44 -3.17 -1.43 8.90
C LEU A 44 -2.05 -2.44 9.16
N HIS A 45 -1.10 -2.11 10.03
CA HIS A 45 -0.04 -3.02 10.43
C HIS A 45 -0.57 -4.28 11.09
N SER A 46 -1.59 -4.16 11.93
CA SER A 46 -2.28 -5.30 12.52
C SER A 46 -2.88 -6.20 11.45
N MET A 47 -3.63 -5.65 10.47
CA MET A 47 -4.19 -6.43 9.36
C MET A 47 -3.12 -7.10 8.50
N MET A 48 -2.00 -6.42 8.22
CA MET A 48 -0.87 -6.98 7.48
C MET A 48 -0.20 -8.15 8.22
N ALA A 49 -0.27 -8.19 9.56
CA ALA A 49 0.24 -9.29 10.37
C ALA A 49 -0.75 -10.46 10.52
N MET A 50 -2.03 -10.26 10.16
CA MET A 50 -3.06 -11.29 10.25
C MET A 50 -3.04 -12.25 9.05
N PRO A 51 -3.53 -13.49 9.21
CA PRO A 51 -3.87 -14.33 8.08
C PRO A 51 -4.84 -13.61 7.14
N ARG A 52 -4.62 -13.75 5.83
CA ARG A 52 -5.38 -13.06 4.78
C ARG A 52 -6.89 -13.08 4.97
N GLU A 53 -7.47 -14.22 5.35
CA GLU A 53 -8.91 -14.37 5.56
C GLU A 53 -9.42 -13.51 6.71
N GLN A 54 -8.68 -13.44 7.83
CA GLN A 54 -9.03 -12.59 8.97
C GLN A 54 -8.86 -11.11 8.62
N ALA A 55 -7.79 -10.77 7.88
CA ALA A 55 -7.57 -9.43 7.37
C ALA A 55 -8.71 -8.99 6.41
N MET A 56 -9.22 -9.88 5.56
CA MET A 56 -10.36 -9.59 4.70
C MET A 56 -11.62 -9.27 5.50
N VAL A 57 -11.93 -10.08 6.53
CA VAL A 57 -13.09 -9.81 7.41
C VAL A 57 -12.94 -8.45 8.08
N GLN A 58 -11.77 -8.14 8.64
CA GLN A 58 -11.55 -6.85 9.30
C GLN A 58 -11.57 -5.68 8.33
N PHE A 59 -11.03 -5.84 7.12
CA PHE A 59 -11.11 -4.84 6.06
C PHE A 59 -12.57 -4.49 5.73
N PHE A 60 -13.40 -5.49 5.48
CA PHE A 60 -14.82 -5.25 5.17
C PHE A 60 -15.63 -4.78 6.38
N GLU A 61 -15.27 -5.18 7.60
CA GLU A 61 -15.87 -4.62 8.82
C GLU A 61 -15.67 -3.10 8.92
N LEU A 62 -14.47 -2.62 8.59
CA LEU A 62 -14.12 -1.21 8.70
C LEU A 62 -14.58 -0.36 7.52
N LEU A 63 -14.63 -0.94 6.32
CA LEU A 63 -14.71 -0.17 5.07
C LEU A 63 -15.89 -0.54 4.17
N SER A 64 -16.78 -1.47 4.53
CA SER A 64 -17.90 -1.85 3.66
C SER A 64 -18.79 -0.66 3.27
N ASP A 65 -19.02 0.30 4.16
CA ASP A 65 -19.79 1.51 3.85
C ASP A 65 -19.13 2.34 2.75
N ILE A 66 -17.79 2.44 2.75
CA ILE A 66 -17.01 3.13 1.72
C ILE A 66 -17.00 2.34 0.43
N VAL A 67 -16.73 1.03 0.49
CA VAL A 67 -16.70 0.14 -0.68
C VAL A 67 -18.02 0.19 -1.45
N LEU A 68 -19.14 0.26 -0.74
CA LEU A 68 -20.48 0.24 -1.34
C LEU A 68 -20.96 1.60 -1.85
N ARG A 69 -20.17 2.67 -1.72
CA ARG A 69 -20.51 3.96 -2.33
C ARG A 69 -20.64 3.82 -3.86
N PRO A 70 -21.53 4.61 -4.50
CA PRO A 70 -21.58 4.68 -5.95
C PRO A 70 -20.24 5.17 -6.53
N GLY A 71 -19.82 4.61 -7.67
CA GLY A 71 -18.55 4.94 -8.32
C GLY A 71 -17.39 4.03 -7.92
N ASP A 72 -16.18 4.53 -8.12
CA ASP A 72 -14.92 3.84 -7.81
C ASP A 72 -14.65 3.83 -6.30
N PHE A 73 -13.69 3.00 -5.88
CA PHE A 73 -13.29 2.94 -4.48
C PHE A 73 -12.62 4.24 -4.04
N ASP A 74 -13.17 4.81 -2.96
CA ASP A 74 -12.73 6.07 -2.38
C ASP A 74 -11.54 5.84 -1.44
N PHE A 75 -10.34 5.80 -2.02
CA PHE A 75 -9.10 5.58 -1.29
C PHE A 75 -8.84 6.67 -0.24
N GLU A 76 -9.28 7.91 -0.49
CA GLU A 76 -9.13 9.04 0.43
C GLU A 76 -9.98 8.83 1.68
N ALA A 77 -11.28 8.52 1.53
CA ALA A 77 -12.14 8.23 2.67
C ALA A 77 -11.70 6.97 3.43
N ALA A 78 -11.16 5.96 2.73
CA ALA A 78 -10.63 4.76 3.36
C ALA A 78 -9.34 5.05 4.15
N SER A 79 -8.45 5.87 3.60
CA SER A 79 -7.21 6.27 4.26
C SER A 79 -7.48 7.14 5.49
N GLU A 80 -8.47 8.04 5.42
CA GLU A 80 -8.95 8.78 6.60
C GLU A 80 -9.52 7.84 7.66
N ARG A 81 -10.34 6.84 7.28
CA ARG A 81 -10.91 5.88 8.24
C ARG A 81 -9.84 5.10 8.98
N MET A 82 -8.86 4.62 8.23
CA MET A 82 -7.81 3.78 8.75
C MET A 82 -6.68 4.57 9.38
N GLN A 83 -6.67 5.91 9.26
CA GLN A 83 -5.59 6.77 9.74
C GLN A 83 -4.24 6.36 9.12
N CYS A 84 -4.22 6.10 7.82
CA CYS A 84 -3.04 5.72 7.05
C CYS A 84 -2.99 6.53 5.75
N GLU A 85 -1.93 6.42 4.96
CA GLU A 85 -1.89 7.01 3.62
C GLU A 85 -2.69 6.17 2.61
N GLY A 86 -3.23 6.81 1.57
CA GLY A 86 -3.96 6.11 0.50
C GLY A 86 -3.11 5.06 -0.23
N GLY A 87 -1.80 5.28 -0.34
CA GLY A 87 -0.86 4.30 -0.90
C GLY A 87 -0.76 3.01 -0.09
N GLU A 88 -0.92 3.10 1.24
CA GLU A 88 -0.89 1.94 2.13
C GLU A 88 -2.15 1.09 1.99
N ILE A 89 -3.32 1.72 1.81
CA ILE A 89 -4.57 1.03 1.46
C ILE A 89 -4.41 0.27 0.15
N TYR A 90 -3.82 0.90 -0.87
CA TYR A 90 -3.57 0.24 -2.14
C TYR A 90 -2.64 -0.98 -1.96
N TYR A 91 -1.57 -0.83 -1.17
CA TYR A 91 -0.66 -1.94 -0.88
C TYR A 91 -1.35 -3.10 -0.15
N LEU A 92 -2.22 -2.80 0.81
CA LEU A 92 -3.04 -3.81 1.51
C LEU A 92 -3.97 -4.54 0.53
N VAL A 93 -4.72 -3.80 -0.29
CA VAL A 93 -5.73 -4.33 -1.22
C VAL A 93 -5.11 -5.14 -2.36
N ALA A 94 -4.07 -4.60 -3.02
CA ALA A 94 -3.42 -5.23 -4.14
C ALA A 94 -2.44 -6.34 -3.72
N GLY A 95 -1.78 -6.18 -2.57
CA GLY A 95 -0.80 -7.12 -2.03
C GLY A 95 -1.44 -8.16 -1.12
N HIS A 96 -1.52 -7.85 0.18
CA HIS A 96 -1.85 -8.84 1.23
C HIS A 96 -3.24 -9.46 1.06
N LEU A 97 -4.26 -8.67 0.69
CA LEU A 97 -5.61 -9.18 0.45
C LEU A 97 -5.71 -9.87 -0.93
N GLY A 98 -4.88 -9.46 -1.89
CA GLY A 98 -4.86 -10.00 -3.25
C GLY A 98 -6.18 -9.76 -4.00
N LEU A 99 -6.90 -8.68 -3.71
CA LEU A 99 -8.20 -8.38 -4.33
C LEU A 99 -8.07 -8.05 -5.81
N MET A 100 -6.92 -7.49 -6.22
CA MET A 100 -6.67 -7.09 -7.60
C MET A 100 -6.36 -8.27 -8.52
N SER A 101 -5.74 -9.34 -8.00
CA SER A 101 -5.42 -10.56 -8.74
C SER A 101 -6.46 -11.67 -8.56
N MET A 102 -7.41 -11.51 -7.64
CA MET A 102 -8.48 -12.48 -7.42
C MET A 102 -9.29 -12.85 -8.67
N PRO A 103 -9.62 -11.92 -9.59
CA PRO A 103 -10.34 -12.28 -10.81
C PRO A 103 -9.46 -12.92 -11.90
N ASP A 104 -8.13 -13.02 -11.71
CA ASP A 104 -7.19 -13.49 -12.75
C ASP A 104 -7.58 -14.86 -13.35
N PRO A 105 -7.96 -15.89 -12.57
CA PRO A 105 -8.38 -17.17 -13.15
C PRO A 105 -9.58 -17.04 -14.09
N LEU A 106 -10.52 -16.12 -13.78
CA LEU A 106 -11.67 -15.84 -14.63
C LEU A 106 -11.24 -15.05 -15.87
N LEU A 107 -10.37 -14.04 -15.73
CA LEU A 107 -9.81 -13.29 -16.86
C LEU A 107 -9.08 -14.21 -17.84
N GLN A 108 -8.23 -15.10 -17.34
CA GLN A 108 -7.53 -16.09 -18.16
C GLN A 108 -8.50 -17.03 -18.88
N ALA A 109 -9.55 -17.50 -18.19
CA ALA A 109 -10.59 -18.33 -18.81
C ALA A 109 -11.41 -17.60 -19.89
N LEU A 110 -11.53 -16.27 -19.79
CA LEU A 110 -12.17 -15.43 -20.80
C LEU A 110 -11.23 -15.06 -21.97
N GLY A 111 -9.96 -15.46 -21.90
CA GLY A 111 -8.91 -15.07 -22.83
C GLY A 111 -8.58 -13.59 -22.76
N MET A 112 -8.64 -13.01 -21.56
CA MET A 112 -8.28 -11.63 -21.26
C MET A 112 -6.93 -11.55 -20.55
N PRO A 113 -6.25 -10.40 -20.60
CA PRO A 113 -5.06 -10.16 -19.78
C PRO A 113 -5.42 -10.21 -18.29
N ASP A 114 -4.60 -10.90 -17.50
CA ASP A 114 -4.65 -10.88 -16.05
C ASP A 114 -3.88 -9.69 -15.45
N SER A 115 -3.80 -9.62 -14.11
CA SER A 115 -3.11 -8.56 -13.40
C SER A 115 -1.60 -8.44 -13.71
N THR A 116 -0.99 -9.50 -14.27
CA THR A 116 0.43 -9.51 -14.71
C THR A 116 0.59 -9.15 -16.19
N GLY A 117 -0.52 -9.09 -16.94
CA GLY A 117 -0.55 -8.87 -18.38
C GLY A 117 -0.48 -10.16 -19.20
N GLU A 118 -0.43 -11.33 -18.56
CA GLU A 118 -0.48 -12.62 -19.25
C GLU A 118 -1.91 -12.93 -19.70
N THR A 119 -2.05 -13.58 -20.86
CA THR A 119 -3.37 -13.91 -21.42
C THR A 119 -3.52 -15.42 -21.55
N GLY A 120 -4.56 -15.97 -20.92
CA GLY A 120 -4.90 -17.38 -21.00
C GLY A 120 -5.57 -17.79 -22.31
N SER A 121 -5.79 -19.09 -22.46
CA SER A 121 -6.60 -19.63 -23.56
C SER A 121 -8.09 -19.50 -23.23
N ALA A 122 -8.83 -18.76 -24.05
CA ALA A 122 -10.27 -18.62 -23.87
C ALA A 122 -10.97 -19.99 -23.85
N ALA A 123 -11.82 -20.21 -22.86
CA ALA A 123 -12.61 -21.43 -22.73
C ALA A 123 -13.64 -21.53 -23.88
N SER A 124 -13.69 -22.68 -24.54
CA SER A 124 -14.52 -22.88 -25.74
C SER A 124 -16.02 -22.99 -25.46
N ASN A 125 -16.42 -23.12 -24.19
CA ASN A 125 -17.80 -23.33 -23.75
C ASN A 125 -18.50 -22.05 -23.26
N ILE A 126 -17.86 -20.87 -23.35
CA ILE A 126 -18.45 -19.59 -22.93
C ILE A 126 -19.03 -18.89 -24.16
N ASP A 127 -20.36 -18.75 -24.21
CA ASP A 127 -21.03 -17.98 -25.26
C ASP A 127 -20.80 -16.47 -25.09
N LYS A 128 -21.07 -15.68 -26.14
CA LYS A 128 -20.82 -14.22 -26.14
C LYS A 128 -21.61 -13.44 -25.08
N ALA A 129 -22.83 -13.85 -24.77
CA ALA A 129 -23.65 -13.16 -23.77
C ALA A 129 -23.13 -13.44 -22.36
N SER A 130 -22.78 -14.70 -22.07
CA SER A 130 -22.14 -15.11 -20.82
C SER A 130 -20.78 -14.44 -20.65
N LYS A 131 -20.00 -14.31 -21.73
CA LYS A 131 -18.70 -13.64 -21.72
C LYS A 131 -18.81 -12.23 -21.15
N GLY A 132 -19.66 -11.37 -21.72
CA GLY A 132 -19.79 -9.99 -21.25
C GLY A 132 -20.32 -9.84 -19.82
N GLN A 133 -21.05 -10.84 -19.30
CA GLN A 133 -21.44 -10.87 -17.89
C GLN A 133 -20.25 -11.23 -16.99
N LEU A 134 -19.49 -12.25 -17.36
CA LEU A 134 -18.29 -12.69 -16.64
C LEU A 134 -17.18 -11.65 -16.67
N GLU A 135 -17.01 -10.92 -17.78
CA GLU A 135 -16.09 -9.78 -17.87
C GLU A 135 -16.41 -8.71 -16.83
N ARG A 136 -17.70 -8.38 -16.66
CA ARG A 136 -18.13 -7.45 -15.61
C ARG A 136 -17.95 -8.03 -14.21
N LEU A 137 -18.08 -9.34 -14.03
CA LEU A 137 -17.83 -9.98 -12.74
C LEU A 137 -16.33 -9.99 -12.39
N ALA A 138 -15.47 -10.10 -13.41
CA ALA A 138 -14.02 -10.12 -13.29
C ALA A 138 -13.38 -8.74 -13.03
N ASP A 139 -14.18 -7.70 -12.90
CA ASP A 139 -13.72 -6.39 -12.47
C ASP A 139 -13.42 -6.40 -10.95
N PRO A 140 -12.16 -6.12 -10.52
CA PRO A 140 -11.78 -6.16 -9.11
C PRO A 140 -12.66 -5.28 -8.20
N MET A 141 -13.11 -4.12 -8.69
CA MET A 141 -13.94 -3.20 -7.91
C MET A 141 -15.33 -3.79 -7.67
N ARG A 142 -15.94 -4.41 -8.69
CA ARG A 142 -17.22 -5.12 -8.55
C ARG A 142 -17.09 -6.34 -7.65
N MET A 143 -15.98 -7.07 -7.73
CA MET A 143 -15.71 -8.20 -6.85
C MET A 143 -15.57 -7.76 -5.38
N MET A 144 -14.88 -6.65 -5.14
CA MET A 144 -14.78 -6.04 -3.81
C MET A 144 -16.15 -5.61 -3.27
N LYS A 145 -17.02 -5.03 -4.11
CA LYS A 145 -18.41 -4.72 -3.72
C LYS A 145 -19.22 -5.98 -3.40
N LEU A 146 -19.03 -7.06 -4.16
CA LEU A 146 -19.68 -8.34 -3.87
C LEU A 146 -19.29 -8.87 -2.49
N PHE A 147 -18.01 -8.80 -2.13
CA PHE A 147 -17.56 -9.20 -0.79
C PHE A 147 -18.08 -8.30 0.32
N ALA A 148 -18.12 -6.98 0.11
CA ALA A 148 -18.72 -6.07 1.08
C ALA A 148 -20.21 -6.37 1.33
N VAL A 149 -20.98 -6.67 0.27
CA VAL A 149 -22.37 -7.12 0.41
C VAL A 149 -22.44 -8.46 1.15
N ALA A 150 -21.58 -9.42 0.79
CA ALA A 150 -21.54 -10.73 1.45
C ALA A 150 -21.24 -10.61 2.95
N HIS A 151 -20.31 -9.73 3.35
CA HIS A 151 -19.98 -9.44 4.74
C HIS A 151 -21.19 -8.87 5.50
N GLN A 152 -21.89 -7.89 4.90
CA GLN A 152 -23.07 -7.25 5.52
C GLN A 152 -24.32 -8.13 5.59
N THR A 153 -24.44 -9.15 4.73
CA THR A 153 -25.65 -9.98 4.62
C THR A 153 -25.50 -11.41 5.11
N GLY A 154 -24.26 -11.88 5.25
CA GLY A 154 -23.92 -13.22 5.72
C GLY A 154 -23.51 -13.31 7.20
N SER A 155 -23.47 -12.17 7.91
CA SER A 155 -23.30 -12.10 9.37
C SER A 155 -24.63 -12.32 10.11
#